data_AF-A0A2A5D0J9-F1
#
_entry.id   AF-A0A2A5D0J9-F1
#
_cell.length_a   1.000
_cell.length_b   1.000
_cell.length_c   1.000
_cell.angle_alpha   90.00
_cell.angle_beta   90.00
_cell.angle_gamma   90.00
#
_symmetry.space_group_name_H-M   'P 1'
#
loop_
_entity.id
_entity.type
_entity.pdbx_description
1 polymer ?
#
loop_
_entity_poly.entity_id
_entity_poly.type
_entity_poly.pdbx_seq_one_letter_code
_entity_poly.pdbx_strand_id
1 'polypeptide(L)'
;MTKAKTILSSAIEAKMQRWGFNPTELRVMEIAYLEGDIAKAIANLKQAMTKHYIISSSIKFQAMYKQLRQHPEWPAILAESDKRAAIQRELYLKLVAEAQ
;
A
#
# COMPACT_ATOMS: atom_id res chain seq x y z
N MET A 1 5.92 7.20 -25.03
CA MET A 1 6.61 6.89 -23.76
C MET A 1 6.25 5.47 -23.38
N THR A 2 7.25 4.60 -23.40
CA THR A 2 7.13 3.17 -23.71
C THR A 2 6.85 2.33 -22.46
N LYS A 3 5.94 1.34 -22.56
CA LYS A 3 5.54 0.39 -21.50
C LYS A 3 6.69 -0.13 -20.63
N ALA A 4 7.88 -0.31 -21.22
CA ALA A 4 9.10 -0.70 -20.54
C ALA A 4 9.49 0.20 -19.34
N LYS A 5 9.27 1.52 -19.44
CA LYS A 5 9.60 2.47 -18.36
C LYS A 5 8.66 2.32 -17.16
N THR A 6 7.39 2.02 -17.42
CA THR A 6 6.37 1.76 -16.39
C THR A 6 6.64 0.44 -15.66
N ILE A 7 7.02 -0.60 -16.42
CA ILE A 7 7.35 -1.92 -15.86
C ILE A 7 8.60 -1.83 -14.96
N LEU A 8 9.64 -1.12 -15.40
CA LEU A 8 10.85 -0.91 -14.61
C LEU A 8 10.58 -0.13 -13.30
N SER A 9 9.74 0.91 -13.33
CA SER A 9 9.34 1.66 -12.12
C SER A 9 8.63 0.76 -11.11
N SER A 10 7.67 -0.03 -11.58
CA SER A 10 6.91 -0.94 -10.71
C SER A 10 7.78 -2.04 -10.09
N ALA A 11 8.79 -2.52 -10.81
CA ALA A 11 9.74 -3.52 -10.30
C ALA A 11 10.71 -2.93 -9.26
N ILE A 12 11.12 -1.68 -9.44
CA ILE A 12 11.93 -0.94 -8.47
C ILE A 12 11.11 -0.68 -7.20
N GLU A 13 9.87 -0.22 -7.34
CA GLU A 13 8.96 0.02 -6.21
C GLU A 13 8.65 -1.27 -5.43
N ALA A 14 8.41 -2.38 -6.13
CA ALA A 14 8.23 -3.70 -5.51
C ALA A 14 9.48 -4.18 -4.76
N LYS A 15 10.68 -3.93 -5.32
CA LYS A 15 11.94 -4.17 -4.62
C LYS A 15 12.10 -3.23 -3.42
N MET A 16 11.75 -1.95 -3.53
CA MET A 16 11.85 -0.99 -2.42
C MET A 16 10.91 -1.34 -1.27
N GLN A 17 9.67 -1.77 -1.55
CA GLN A 17 8.76 -2.31 -0.52
C GLN A 17 9.33 -3.55 0.16
N ARG A 18 9.97 -4.46 -0.60
CA ARG A 18 10.65 -5.65 -0.04
C ARG A 18 11.81 -5.28 0.89
N TRP A 19 12.42 -4.11 0.72
CA TRP A 19 13.50 -3.58 1.56
C TRP A 19 13.00 -2.67 2.70
N GLY A 20 11.68 -2.64 2.94
CA GLY A 20 11.09 -1.87 4.04
C GLY A 20 10.95 -0.37 3.74
N PHE A 21 11.02 0.05 2.48
CA PHE A 21 10.70 1.43 2.10
C PHE A 21 9.19 1.64 2.21
N ASN A 22 8.79 2.15 3.37
CA ASN A 22 7.43 2.64 3.59
C ASN A 22 7.37 4.13 3.22
N PRO A 23 6.31 4.60 2.55
CA PRO A 23 6.10 6.03 2.35
C PRO A 23 6.14 6.76 3.70
N THR A 24 6.68 7.98 3.72
CA THR A 24 6.69 8.85 4.91
C THR A 24 5.29 9.00 5.51
N GLU A 25 4.26 9.03 4.65
CA GLU A 25 2.86 9.06 5.03
C GLU A 25 2.44 7.90 5.95
N LEU A 26 3.06 6.72 5.83
CA LEU A 26 2.76 5.61 6.73
C LEU A 26 3.21 5.91 8.16
N ARG A 27 4.35 6.60 8.33
CA ARG A 27 4.81 7.05 9.66
C ARG A 27 3.91 8.16 10.22
N VAL A 28 3.48 9.09 9.38
CA VAL A 28 2.54 10.14 9.79
C VAL A 28 1.19 9.53 10.19
N MET A 29 0.74 8.50 9.47
CA MET A 29 -0.44 7.72 9.84
C MET A 29 -0.29 7.07 11.22
N GLU A 30 0.84 6.41 11.49
CA GLU A 30 1.10 5.79 12.79
C GLU A 30 1.11 6.80 13.94
N ILE A 31 1.73 7.98 13.74
CA ILE A 31 1.73 9.06 14.74
C ILE A 31 0.30 9.56 14.99
N ALA A 32 -0.44 9.90 13.94
CA ALA A 32 -1.82 10.37 14.06
C ALA A 32 -2.72 9.33 14.75
N TYR A 33 -2.50 8.05 14.46
CA TYR A 33 -3.20 6.95 15.13
C TYR A 33 -2.92 6.91 16.63
N LEU A 34 -1.66 7.04 17.04
CA LEU A 34 -1.25 7.06 18.45
C LEU A 34 -1.77 8.30 19.19
N GLU A 35 -1.93 9.42 18.48
CA GLU A 35 -2.57 10.65 18.99
C GLU A 35 -4.10 10.55 19.08
N GLY A 36 -4.70 9.46 18.57
CA GLY A 36 -6.14 9.24 18.53
C GLY A 36 -6.87 9.96 17.39
N ASP A 37 -6.15 10.62 16.50
CA ASP A 37 -6.71 11.29 15.32
C ASP A 37 -6.88 10.28 14.16
N ILE A 38 -7.95 9.49 14.28
CA ILE A 38 -8.28 8.43 13.31
C ILE A 38 -8.54 9.00 11.91
N ALA A 39 -9.15 10.19 11.80
CA ALA A 39 -9.43 10.80 10.51
C ALA A 39 -8.14 11.17 9.77
N LYS A 40 -7.18 11.79 10.47
CA LYS A 40 -5.86 12.11 9.92
C LYS A 40 -5.05 10.85 9.61
N ALA A 41 -5.15 9.82 10.43
CA ALA A 41 -4.51 8.54 10.17
C ALA A 41 -5.04 7.90 8.87
N ILE A 42 -6.37 7.89 8.66
CA ILE A 42 -7.00 7.41 7.42
C ILE A 42 -6.58 8.24 6.20
N ALA A 43 -6.54 9.57 6.32
CA ALA A 43 -6.09 10.44 5.24
C ALA A 43 -4.64 10.13 4.81
N ASN A 44 -3.74 9.95 5.79
CA ASN A 44 -2.34 9.61 5.52
C ASN A 44 -2.18 8.18 4.97
N LEU A 45 -3.00 7.22 5.41
CA LEU A 45 -3.02 5.87 4.82
C LEU A 45 -3.40 5.92 3.34
N LYS A 46 -4.44 6.68 2.98
CA LYS A 46 -4.85 6.89 1.59
C LYS A 46 -3.76 7.57 0.78
N GLN A 47 -3.04 8.54 1.36
CA GLN A 47 -1.92 9.20 0.70
C GLN A 47 -0.71 8.26 0.51
N ALA A 48 -0.43 7.37 1.47
CA ALA A 48 0.57 6.33 1.27
C ALA A 48 0.20 5.43 0.07
N MET A 49 -1.09 5.09 -0.07
CA MET A 49 -1.57 4.27 -1.19
C MET A 49 -1.41 4.95 -2.56
N THR A 50 -1.49 6.29 -2.67
CA THR A 50 -1.22 6.97 -3.94
C THR A 50 0.22 6.76 -4.41
N LYS A 51 1.15 6.53 -3.47
CA LYS A 51 2.56 6.17 -3.71
C LYS A 51 2.79 4.66 -3.82
N HIS A 52 1.82 3.95 -4.41
CA HIS A 52 1.89 2.51 -4.68
C HIS A 52 1.96 1.60 -3.43
N TYR A 53 1.72 2.13 -2.23
CA TYR A 53 1.64 1.31 -1.03
C TYR A 53 0.44 0.35 -1.08
N ILE A 54 0.71 -0.92 -0.81
CA ILE A 54 -0.30 -1.94 -0.55
C ILE A 54 -0.36 -2.15 0.95
N ILE A 55 -1.57 -2.14 1.50
CA ILE A 55 -1.78 -2.26 2.95
C ILE A 55 -1.24 -3.59 3.45
N SER A 56 -0.33 -3.51 4.42
CA SER A 56 0.28 -4.68 5.04
C SER A 56 -0.72 -5.49 5.86
N SER A 57 -0.38 -6.77 6.06
CA SER A 57 -1.13 -7.67 6.94
C SER A 57 -1.22 -7.14 8.38
N SER A 58 -0.22 -6.38 8.86
CA SER A 58 -0.24 -5.78 10.19
C SER A 58 -1.43 -4.84 10.37
N ILE A 59 -1.63 -3.90 9.45
CA ILE A 59 -2.75 -2.95 9.51
C ILE A 59 -4.09 -3.68 9.30
N LYS A 60 -4.12 -4.72 8.45
CA LYS A 60 -5.33 -5.51 8.19
C LYS A 60 -5.79 -6.33 9.40
N PHE A 61 -4.86 -6.92 10.16
CA PHE A 61 -5.23 -7.98 11.12
C PHE A 61 -4.80 -7.73 12.57
N GLN A 62 -3.76 -6.94 12.82
CA GLN A 62 -3.32 -6.74 14.21
C GLN A 62 -4.36 -5.96 15.00
N ALA A 63 -4.58 -6.40 16.24
CA ALA A 63 -5.58 -5.83 17.14
C ALA A 63 -5.33 -4.33 17.38
N MET A 64 -4.06 -3.91 17.39
CA MET A 64 -3.69 -2.52 17.65
C MET A 64 -4.28 -1.53 16.65
N TYR A 65 -4.64 -1.92 15.42
CA TYR A 65 -5.22 -1.05 14.39
C TYR A 65 -6.75 -1.18 14.27
N LYS A 66 -7.43 -1.80 15.24
CA LYS A 66 -8.87 -2.06 15.18
C LYS A 66 -9.69 -0.78 14.93
N GLN A 67 -9.30 0.35 15.51
CA GLN A 67 -10.02 1.62 15.34
C GLN A 67 -9.95 2.16 13.90
N LEU A 68 -8.81 2.00 13.20
CA LEU A 68 -8.73 2.35 11.77
C LEU A 68 -9.73 1.54 10.94
N ARG A 69 -9.90 0.27 11.27
CA ARG A 69 -10.79 -0.64 10.54
C ARG A 69 -12.28 -0.42 10.79
N GLN A 70 -12.60 0.33 11.83
CA GLN A 70 -13.97 0.77 12.11
C GLN A 70 -14.36 2.03 11.33
N HIS A 71 -13.39 2.68 10.67
CA HIS A 71 -13.66 3.87 9.87
C HIS A 71 -14.58 3.52 8.67
N PRO A 72 -15.59 4.35 8.33
CA PRO A 72 -16.52 4.06 7.23
C PRO A 72 -15.86 3.85 5.87
N GLU A 73 -14.71 4.49 5.63
CA GLU A 73 -13.95 4.32 4.38
C GLU A 73 -13.11 3.04 4.31
N TRP A 74 -12.99 2.29 5.41
CA TRP A 74 -12.13 1.10 5.47
C TRP A 74 -12.42 0.06 4.36
N PRO A 75 -13.67 -0.27 4.02
CA PRO A 75 -13.96 -1.19 2.92
C PRO A 75 -13.44 -0.70 1.56
N ALA A 76 -13.56 0.60 1.26
CA ALA A 76 -13.05 1.19 0.02
C ALA A 76 -11.53 1.18 -0.03
N ILE A 77 -10.89 1.47 1.11
CA ILE A 77 -9.43 1.41 1.28
C ILE A 77 -8.90 -0.01 1.03
N LEU A 78 -9.57 -1.04 1.56
CA LEU A 78 -9.21 -2.43 1.30
C LEU A 78 -9.38 -2.80 -0.17
N ALA A 79 -10.51 -2.46 -0.79
CA ALA A 79 -10.77 -2.77 -2.19
C ALA A 79 -9.70 -2.17 -3.13
N GLU A 80 -9.29 -0.93 -2.91
CA GLU A 80 -8.23 -0.29 -3.69
C GLU A 80 -6.85 -0.93 -3.42
N SER A 81 -6.56 -1.30 -2.17
CA SER A 81 -5.33 -2.03 -1.85
C SER A 81 -5.26 -3.40 -2.54
N ASP A 82 -6.37 -4.13 -2.57
CA ASP A 82 -6.43 -5.47 -3.17
C ASP A 82 -6.35 -5.39 -4.70
N LYS A 83 -6.97 -4.38 -5.32
CA LYS A 83 -6.79 -4.06 -6.74
C LYS A 83 -5.32 -3.82 -7.09
N ARG A 84 -4.61 -3.03 -6.27
CA ARG A 84 -3.16 -2.77 -6.47
C ARG A 84 -2.34 -4.04 -6.35
N ALA A 85 -2.63 -4.89 -5.36
CA ALA A 85 -1.97 -6.18 -5.19
C ALA A 85 -2.19 -7.11 -6.39
N ALA A 86 -3.41 -7.14 -6.95
CA ALA A 86 -3.72 -7.89 -8.15
C ALA A 86 -2.90 -7.41 -9.37
N ILE A 87 -2.84 -6.09 -9.59
CA ILE A 87 -2.03 -5.49 -10.67
C ILE A 87 -0.55 -5.84 -10.51
N GLN A 88 0.01 -5.70 -9.29
CA GLN A 88 1.40 -6.05 -9.03
C GLN A 88 1.68 -7.53 -9.26
N ARG A 89 0.75 -8.42 -8.88
CA ARG A 89 0.84 -9.86 -9.14
C ARG A 89 0.83 -10.16 -10.64
N GLU A 90 -0.06 -9.55 -11.41
CA GLU A 90 -0.13 -9.73 -12.86
C GLU A 90 1.16 -9.27 -13.55
N LEU A 91 1.71 -8.12 -13.16
CA LEU A 91 2.98 -7.61 -13.68
C LEU A 91 4.13 -8.57 -13.37
N TYR A 92 4.20 -9.06 -12.14
CA TYR A 92 5.22 -10.03 -11.74
C TYR A 92 5.13 -11.32 -12.58
N LEU A 93 3.94 -11.87 -12.77
CA LEU A 93 3.75 -13.09 -13.57
C LEU A 93 4.18 -12.92 -15.03
N LYS A 94 3.90 -11.75 -15.64
CA LYS A 94 4.37 -11.44 -17.00
C LYS A 94 5.90 -11.37 -17.06
N LEU A 95 6.53 -10.69 -16.10
CA LEU A 95 7.99 -10.60 -16.02
C LEU A 95 8.67 -11.96 -15.86
N VAL A 96 8.09 -12.85 -15.05
CA VAL A 96 8.62 -14.21 -14.88
C VAL A 96 8.52 -15.01 -16.18
N ALA A 97 7.41 -14.89 -16.90
CA ALA A 97 7.22 -15.58 -18.19
C ALA A 97 8.15 -15.05 -19.30
N GLU A 98 8.48 -13.76 -19.30
CA GLU A 98 9.41 -13.14 -20.25
C GLU A 98 10.89 -13.43 -19.94
N ALA A 99 11.19 -13.87 -18.71
CA ALA A 99 12.55 -14.20 -18.27
C ALA A 99 12.93 -15.68 -18.48
N GLN A 100 12.00 -16.50 -19.00
CA GLN A 100 12.18 -17.92 -19.36
C GLN A 100 12.34 -18.08 -20.87
#